data_AF-A0A959QAK3-F1
#
_entry.id   AF-A0A959QAK3-F1
#
_cell.length_a   1.000
_cell.length_b   1.000
_cell.length_c   1.000
_cell.angle_alpha   90.00
_cell.angle_beta   90.00
_cell.angle_gamma   90.00
#
_symmetry.space_group_name_H-M   'P 1'
#
loop_
_entity.id
_entity.type
_entity.pdbx_description
1 polymer ?
#
loop_
_entity_poly.entity_id
_entity_poly.type
_entity_poly.pdbx_seq_one_letter_code
_entity_poly.pdbx_strand_id
1 'polypeptide(L)'
;MIPELREAYNRKFSDSAYQTFLQWIYRQYDHVPKFRIAETPVFIPNDLKTKLFQACEEITDVICRPDFLELSQSAVLAGQIVPGETPHTAFLQMDFGVCLDENGQFTPQLIEAQGFPSLYFFQDLLARAYQEHFDIPAGYSHLFDGMDQTEYLQILRNTIIGDHAPENVILLEVEPEKQTTAIDFFACRQMLGIDFVCVSDLKVEGREVFYFRNGKKTKVEKIFNRIIFDELIQRDDIRREFYFTEEHDVDWAGHPHW
;
A
#
# COMPACT_ATOMS: atom_id res chain seq x y z
N MET A 1 -8.60 22.22 -4.42
CA MET A 1 -8.94 21.74 -5.78
C MET A 1 -8.87 22.90 -6.77
N ILE A 2 -8.49 22.63 -8.01
CA ILE A 2 -8.48 23.62 -9.11
C ILE A 2 -9.89 23.70 -9.71
N PRO A 3 -10.66 24.80 -9.48
CA PRO A 3 -12.07 24.87 -9.84
C PRO A 3 -12.34 24.67 -11.33
N GLU A 4 -11.50 25.25 -12.19
CA GLU A 4 -11.68 25.24 -13.64
C GLU A 4 -11.58 23.81 -14.20
N LEU A 5 -10.65 23.01 -13.67
CA LEU A 5 -10.50 21.60 -14.03
C LEU A 5 -11.68 20.79 -13.52
N ARG A 6 -12.10 21.02 -12.27
CA ARG A 6 -13.27 20.34 -11.71
C ARG A 6 -14.53 20.58 -12.54
N GLU A 7 -14.79 21.83 -12.91
CA GLU A 7 -15.90 22.17 -13.78
C GLU A 7 -15.80 21.54 -15.17
N ALA A 8 -14.61 21.52 -15.77
CA ALA A 8 -14.39 20.88 -17.06
C ALA A 8 -14.73 19.39 -17.03
N TYR A 9 -14.34 18.69 -15.97
CA TYR A 9 -14.70 17.29 -15.76
C TYR A 9 -16.20 17.11 -15.53
N ASN A 10 -16.81 17.93 -14.67
CA ASN A 10 -18.25 17.87 -14.40
C ASN A 10 -19.09 18.07 -15.67
N ARG A 11 -18.66 18.97 -16.59
CA ARG A 11 -19.34 19.20 -17.87
C ARG A 11 -19.22 18.03 -18.85
N LYS A 12 -18.17 17.23 -18.75
CA LYS A 12 -17.91 16.06 -19.61
C LYS A 12 -18.37 14.74 -19.00
N PHE A 13 -18.71 14.73 -17.72
CA PHE A 13 -19.13 13.53 -17.01
C PHE A 13 -20.40 12.94 -17.65
N SER A 14 -20.40 11.61 -17.76
CA SER A 14 -21.60 10.83 -18.07
C SER A 14 -21.51 9.47 -17.39
N ASP A 15 -22.67 8.91 -17.04
CA ASP A 15 -22.73 7.58 -16.42
C ASP A 15 -22.10 6.52 -17.32
N SER A 16 -22.27 6.61 -18.65
CA SER A 16 -21.67 5.67 -19.61
C SER A 16 -20.15 5.72 -19.62
N ALA A 17 -19.56 6.92 -19.55
CA ALA A 17 -18.10 7.08 -19.45
C ALA A 17 -17.58 6.50 -18.13
N TYR A 18 -18.24 6.78 -17.02
CA TYR A 18 -17.87 6.23 -15.72
C TYR A 18 -18.00 4.69 -15.67
N GLN A 19 -19.07 4.13 -16.25
CA GLN A 19 -19.19 2.66 -16.36
C GLN A 19 -18.10 2.05 -17.23
N THR A 20 -17.68 2.73 -18.31
CA THR A 20 -16.57 2.25 -19.15
C THR A 20 -15.25 2.26 -18.39
N PHE A 21 -14.99 3.31 -17.61
CA PHE A 21 -13.86 3.40 -16.70
C PHE A 21 -13.84 2.28 -15.65
N LEU A 22 -14.98 2.01 -14.98
CA LEU A 22 -15.08 0.90 -14.02
C LEU A 22 -14.89 -0.47 -14.68
N GLN A 23 -15.44 -0.66 -15.88
CA GLN A 23 -15.28 -1.88 -16.66
C GLN A 23 -13.84 -2.11 -17.09
N TRP A 24 -13.08 -1.05 -17.37
CA TRP A 24 -11.66 -1.16 -17.69
C TRP A 24 -10.86 -1.68 -16.49
N ILE A 25 -11.12 -1.17 -15.29
CA ILE A 25 -10.47 -1.63 -14.05
C ILE A 25 -10.82 -3.09 -13.78
N TYR A 26 -12.11 -3.44 -13.86
CA TYR A 26 -12.58 -4.82 -13.70
C TYR A 26 -11.86 -5.79 -14.64
N ARG A 27 -11.74 -5.44 -15.93
CA ARG A 27 -11.12 -6.30 -16.95
C ARG A 27 -9.63 -6.56 -16.74
N GLN A 28 -8.93 -5.77 -15.93
CA GLN A 28 -7.52 -6.02 -15.66
C GLN A 28 -7.33 -7.33 -14.88
N TYR A 29 -8.25 -7.65 -13.96
CA TYR A 29 -8.07 -8.74 -13.00
C TYR A 29 -9.33 -9.58 -12.74
N ASP A 30 -10.38 -9.42 -13.54
CA ASP A 30 -11.69 -10.06 -13.33
C ASP A 30 -12.24 -9.84 -11.90
N HIS A 31 -12.01 -8.63 -11.37
CA HIS A 31 -12.30 -8.30 -9.98
C HIS A 31 -12.94 -6.93 -9.83
N VAL A 32 -14.02 -6.85 -9.07
CA VAL A 32 -14.70 -5.59 -8.75
C VAL A 32 -14.27 -5.16 -7.35
N PRO A 33 -13.58 -4.01 -7.19
CA PRO A 33 -13.24 -3.48 -5.88
C PRO A 33 -14.48 -3.28 -5.01
N LYS A 34 -14.38 -3.59 -3.70
CA LYS A 34 -15.50 -3.48 -2.75
C LYS A 34 -15.70 -2.05 -2.22
N PHE A 35 -15.02 -1.08 -2.81
CA PHE A 35 -15.10 0.33 -2.47
C PHE A 35 -15.42 1.16 -3.72
N ARG A 36 -15.95 2.37 -3.50
CA ARG A 36 -16.29 3.29 -4.59
C ARG A 36 -15.02 3.93 -5.14
N ILE A 37 -14.89 3.95 -6.45
CA ILE A 37 -13.83 4.67 -7.14
C ILE A 37 -14.39 6.06 -7.51
N ALA A 38 -13.61 7.12 -7.28
CA ALA A 38 -14.07 8.46 -7.60
C ALA A 38 -14.24 8.62 -9.12
N GLU A 39 -15.32 9.27 -9.52
CA GLU A 39 -15.66 9.51 -10.93
C GLU A 39 -14.68 10.43 -11.64
N THR A 40 -13.84 11.12 -10.87
CA THR A 40 -12.91 12.15 -11.34
C THR A 40 -11.68 12.18 -10.45
N PRO A 41 -10.49 12.44 -11.00
CA PRO A 41 -9.29 12.64 -10.21
C PRO A 41 -9.38 13.96 -9.41
N VAL A 42 -8.58 14.06 -8.36
CA VAL A 42 -8.42 15.29 -7.57
C VAL A 42 -7.18 16.03 -8.06
N PHE A 43 -7.39 17.27 -8.53
CA PHE A 43 -6.28 18.15 -8.93
C PHE A 43 -5.82 18.99 -7.74
N ILE A 44 -4.59 18.75 -7.30
CA ILE A 44 -3.96 19.41 -6.15
C ILE A 44 -3.26 20.69 -6.63
N PRO A 45 -3.64 21.88 -6.15
CA PRO A 45 -2.92 23.12 -6.41
C PRO A 45 -1.47 23.09 -5.93
N ASN A 46 -0.57 23.81 -6.59
CA ASN A 46 0.86 23.81 -6.27
C ASN A 46 1.16 24.29 -4.84
N ASP A 47 0.40 25.28 -4.33
CA ASP A 47 0.54 25.76 -2.96
C ASP A 47 0.20 24.66 -1.94
N LEU A 48 -0.91 23.93 -2.14
CA LEU A 48 -1.29 22.81 -1.29
C LEU A 48 -0.28 21.66 -1.38
N LYS A 49 0.19 21.35 -2.60
CA LYS A 49 1.24 20.33 -2.81
C LYS A 49 2.51 20.67 -2.02
N THR A 50 2.93 21.94 -2.05
CA THR A 50 4.12 22.41 -1.31
C THR A 50 3.94 22.22 0.20
N LYS A 51 2.77 22.60 0.74
CA LYS A 51 2.45 22.40 2.16
C LYS A 51 2.41 20.92 2.56
N LEU A 52 1.86 20.06 1.70
CA LEU A 52 1.84 18.61 1.93
C LEU A 52 3.25 18.03 1.99
N PHE A 53 4.12 18.38 1.04
CA PHE A 53 5.51 17.92 1.06
C PHE A 53 6.27 18.40 2.27
N GLN A 54 6.15 19.69 2.62
CA GLN A 54 6.77 20.21 3.83
C GLN A 54 6.31 19.43 5.08
N ALA A 55 5.00 19.15 5.22
CA ALA A 55 4.50 18.35 6.33
C ALA A 55 5.07 16.92 6.31
N CYS A 56 5.15 16.29 5.14
CA CYS A 56 5.76 14.95 5.01
C CYS A 56 7.24 14.95 5.41
N GLU A 57 8.02 15.95 4.99
CA GLU A 57 9.44 16.10 5.35
C GLU A 57 9.59 16.29 6.87
N GLU A 58 8.83 17.22 7.46
CA GLU A 58 8.89 17.49 8.91
C GLU A 58 8.54 16.25 9.75
N ILE A 59 7.54 15.46 9.34
CA ILE A 59 7.17 14.21 10.03
C ILE A 59 8.25 13.14 9.82
N THR A 60 8.79 13.03 8.61
CA THR A 60 9.85 12.07 8.30
C THR A 60 11.12 12.36 9.11
N ASP A 61 11.48 13.64 9.28
CA ASP A 61 12.61 14.06 10.12
C ASP A 61 12.45 13.58 11.56
N VAL A 62 11.23 13.56 12.12
CA VAL A 62 10.96 13.02 13.45
C VAL A 62 11.12 11.50 13.48
N ILE A 63 10.56 10.78 12.50
CA ILE A 63 10.61 9.32 12.42
C ILE A 63 12.06 8.82 12.23
N CYS A 64 12.88 9.56 11.50
CA CYS A 64 14.29 9.22 11.24
C CYS A 64 15.24 9.62 12.37
N ARG A 65 14.75 10.17 13.49
CA ARG A 65 15.61 10.49 14.64
C ARG A 65 16.22 9.21 15.24
N PRO A 66 17.48 9.26 15.70
CA PRO A 66 18.12 8.10 16.34
C PRO A 66 17.39 7.55 17.57
N ASP A 67 16.64 8.39 18.28
CA ASP A 67 15.89 8.01 19.49
C ASP A 67 14.41 7.67 19.21
N PHE A 68 13.95 7.71 17.94
CA PHE A 68 12.54 7.46 17.62
C PHE A 68 12.08 6.07 18.05
N LEU A 69 12.90 5.04 17.82
CA LEU A 69 12.58 3.67 18.22
C LEU A 69 12.40 3.54 19.73
N GLU A 70 13.21 4.23 20.53
CA GLU A 70 13.03 4.25 21.99
C GLU A 70 11.73 4.97 22.39
N LEU A 71 11.40 6.07 21.71
CA LEU A 71 10.17 6.83 21.95
C LEU A 71 8.90 6.05 21.57
N SER A 72 8.98 5.17 20.56
CA SER A 72 7.84 4.40 20.06
C SER A 72 7.66 3.05 20.75
N GLN A 73 8.64 2.55 21.51
CA GLN A 73 8.60 1.22 22.14
C GLN A 73 7.32 0.93 22.93
N SER A 74 6.77 1.93 23.63
CA SER A 74 5.55 1.73 24.43
C SER A 74 4.28 1.52 23.59
N ALA A 75 4.33 1.73 22.27
CA ALA A 75 3.22 1.47 21.37
C ALA A 75 3.05 -0.04 21.07
N VAL A 76 4.11 -0.84 21.23
CA VAL A 76 4.04 -2.30 21.01
C VAL A 76 3.32 -2.97 22.18
N LEU A 77 2.27 -3.74 21.87
CA LEU A 77 1.50 -4.48 22.87
C LEU A 77 2.36 -5.55 23.56
N ALA A 78 2.19 -5.69 24.88
CA ALA A 78 2.91 -6.69 25.66
C ALA A 78 2.62 -8.12 25.12
N GLY A 79 3.69 -8.88 24.87
CA GLY A 79 3.59 -10.23 24.31
C GLY A 79 3.37 -10.29 22.79
N GLN A 80 3.36 -9.15 22.09
CA GLN A 80 3.23 -9.05 20.63
C GLN A 80 4.54 -8.58 19.97
N ILE A 81 5.68 -9.00 20.53
CA ILE A 81 7.00 -8.63 20.00
C ILE A 81 7.34 -9.58 18.84
N VAL A 82 7.58 -9.00 17.67
CA VAL A 82 8.04 -9.68 16.46
C VAL A 82 9.57 -9.58 16.38
N PRO A 83 10.29 -10.71 16.30
CA PRO A 83 11.75 -10.70 16.11
C PRO A 83 12.16 -10.16 14.74
N GLY A 84 13.37 -9.61 14.65
CA GLY A 84 13.96 -9.19 13.37
C GLY A 84 13.50 -7.83 12.86
N GLU A 85 13.17 -6.91 13.78
CA GLU A 85 12.77 -5.55 13.44
C GLU A 85 13.82 -4.81 12.60
N THR A 86 13.35 -4.13 11.55
CA THR A 86 14.22 -3.33 10.68
C THR A 86 14.53 -1.98 11.33
N PRO A 87 15.70 -1.36 11.05
CA PRO A 87 16.07 -0.07 11.66
C PRO A 87 15.14 1.10 11.33
N HIS A 88 14.43 1.01 10.20
CA HIS A 88 13.44 1.98 9.76
C HIS A 88 12.33 1.26 8.98
N THR A 89 11.17 1.92 8.85
CA THR A 89 10.12 1.43 7.95
C THR A 89 10.57 1.48 6.50
N ALA A 90 10.12 0.52 5.70
CA ALA A 90 10.29 0.51 4.24
C ALA A 90 9.17 1.28 3.52
N PHE A 91 8.06 1.53 4.22
CA PHE A 91 6.85 2.13 3.67
C PHE A 91 6.33 3.19 4.63
N LEU A 92 5.85 4.30 4.09
CA LEU A 92 5.30 5.38 4.90
C LEU A 92 4.15 6.01 4.15
N GLN A 93 2.98 6.03 4.77
CA GLN A 93 1.79 6.72 4.28
C GLN A 93 1.39 7.77 5.30
N MET A 94 0.99 8.94 4.81
CA MET A 94 0.53 10.04 5.65
C MET A 94 -0.79 10.54 5.09
N ASP A 95 -1.82 10.45 5.92
CA ASP A 95 -3.17 10.84 5.57
C ASP A 95 -3.44 12.24 6.07
N PHE A 96 -3.89 13.11 5.16
CA PHE A 96 -4.18 14.51 5.47
C PHE A 96 -5.63 14.87 5.18
N GLY A 97 -6.27 15.52 6.15
CA GLY A 97 -7.46 16.32 5.92
C GLY A 97 -7.07 17.63 5.26
N VAL A 98 -7.78 18.05 4.22
CA VAL A 98 -7.59 19.36 3.59
C VAL A 98 -8.61 20.34 4.15
N CYS A 99 -8.14 21.30 4.93
CA CYS A 99 -8.96 22.30 5.62
C CYS A 99 -8.79 23.70 4.99
N LEU A 100 -9.66 24.64 5.36
CA LEU A 100 -9.47 26.06 5.07
C LEU A 100 -8.89 26.74 6.31
N ASP A 101 -7.86 27.56 6.12
CA ASP A 101 -7.33 28.43 7.18
C ASP A 101 -8.18 29.70 7.35
N GLU A 102 -7.76 30.59 8.25
CA GLU A 102 -8.44 31.86 8.55
C GLU A 102 -8.55 32.80 7.34
N ASN A 103 -7.67 32.62 6.33
CA ASN A 103 -7.66 33.39 5.09
C ASN A 103 -8.42 32.68 3.95
N GLY A 104 -9.03 31.52 4.23
CA GLY A 104 -9.72 30.71 3.23
C GLY A 104 -8.77 29.96 2.28
N GLN A 105 -7.50 29.78 2.64
CA GLN A 105 -6.54 28.98 1.85
C GLN A 105 -6.55 27.53 2.30
N PHE A 106 -6.26 26.60 1.37
CA PHE A 106 -6.14 25.20 1.72
C PHE A 106 -4.90 24.96 2.61
N THR A 107 -5.10 24.21 3.69
CA THR A 107 -4.03 23.76 4.58
C THR A 107 -4.21 22.28 4.92
N PRO A 108 -3.15 21.45 4.85
CA PRO A 108 -3.21 20.06 5.28
C PRO A 108 -3.25 19.98 6.81
N GLN A 109 -3.98 19.00 7.33
CA GLN A 109 -4.01 18.61 8.75
C GLN A 109 -3.77 17.11 8.80
N LEU A 110 -2.70 16.70 9.49
CA LEU A 110 -2.36 15.28 9.64
C LEU A 110 -3.50 14.57 10.37
N ILE A 111 -3.99 13.49 9.77
CA ILE A 111 -4.94 12.55 10.36
C ILE A 111 -4.18 11.38 10.96
N GLU A 112 -3.30 10.77 10.16
CA GLU A 112 -2.56 9.57 10.55
C GLU A 112 -1.26 9.46 9.76
N ALA A 113 -0.24 8.84 10.37
CA ALA A 113 0.97 8.40 9.70
C ALA A 113 1.17 6.90 10.02
N GLN A 114 1.34 6.08 8.98
CA GLN A 114 1.37 4.61 9.10
C GLN A 114 2.51 4.01 8.27
N GLY A 115 3.21 3.01 8.82
CA GLY A 115 4.21 2.22 8.12
C GLY A 115 3.65 1.03 7.32
N PHE A 116 2.32 0.90 7.30
CA PHE A 116 1.62 -0.20 6.64
C PHE A 116 1.49 0.04 5.13
N PRO A 117 1.84 -0.89 4.23
CA PRO A 117 1.91 -0.63 2.78
C PRO A 117 0.63 -0.95 2.01
N SER A 118 -0.38 -0.07 2.07
CA SER A 118 -1.67 -0.29 1.42
C SER A 118 -1.90 0.43 0.09
N LEU A 119 -2.42 -0.29 -0.90
CA LEU A 119 -2.95 0.22 -2.19
C LEU A 119 -1.91 0.77 -3.18
N TYR A 120 -0.62 0.51 -3.00
CA TYR A 120 0.45 1.06 -3.84
C TYR A 120 0.33 0.64 -5.32
N PHE A 121 -0.13 -0.59 -5.60
CA PHE A 121 -0.30 -1.08 -6.97
C PHE A 121 -1.65 -0.65 -7.55
N PHE A 122 -2.69 -0.60 -6.71
CA PHE A 122 -3.99 -0.10 -7.09
C PHE A 122 -3.95 1.40 -7.45
N GLN A 123 -3.17 2.22 -6.74
CA GLN A 123 -3.03 3.65 -7.03
C GLN A 123 -2.46 3.90 -8.44
N ASP A 124 -1.44 3.14 -8.84
CA ASP A 124 -0.89 3.20 -10.20
C ASP A 124 -1.90 2.72 -11.26
N LEU A 125 -2.57 1.58 -10.99
CA LEU A 125 -3.66 1.10 -11.83
C LEU A 125 -4.75 2.15 -12.04
N LEU A 126 -5.16 2.82 -10.96
CA LEU A 126 -6.20 3.83 -10.97
C LEU A 126 -5.76 5.07 -11.75
N ALA A 127 -4.51 5.51 -11.60
CA ALA A 127 -3.95 6.63 -12.36
C ALA A 127 -3.97 6.34 -13.87
N ARG A 128 -3.58 5.13 -14.28
CA ARG A 128 -3.69 4.71 -15.69
C ARG A 128 -5.12 4.68 -16.19
N ALA A 129 -6.05 4.19 -15.37
CA ALA A 129 -7.47 4.22 -15.71
C ALA A 129 -7.96 5.66 -15.94
N TYR A 130 -7.51 6.62 -15.12
CA TYR A 130 -7.85 8.02 -15.31
C TYR A 130 -7.26 8.60 -16.61
N GLN A 131 -6.00 8.29 -16.92
CA GLN A 131 -5.35 8.74 -18.16
C GLN A 131 -5.98 8.15 -19.42
N GLU A 132 -6.43 6.89 -19.37
CA GLU A 132 -7.07 6.21 -20.50
C GLU A 132 -8.48 6.76 -20.79
N HIS A 133 -9.24 7.09 -19.74
CA HIS A 133 -10.67 7.38 -19.86
C HIS A 133 -11.05 8.86 -19.70
N PHE A 134 -10.13 9.70 -19.24
CA PHE A 134 -10.41 11.12 -19.05
C PHE A 134 -9.28 12.01 -19.57
N ASP A 135 -9.65 13.23 -19.95
CA ASP A 135 -8.70 14.23 -20.45
C ASP A 135 -7.88 14.80 -19.29
N ILE A 136 -6.79 14.14 -18.93
CA ILE A 136 -5.81 14.65 -17.96
C ILE A 136 -4.99 15.75 -18.64
N PRO A 137 -4.96 16.99 -18.12
CA PRO A 137 -4.17 18.05 -18.73
C PRO A 137 -2.68 17.71 -18.72
N ALA A 138 -1.96 18.13 -19.76
CA ALA A 138 -0.51 17.98 -19.84
C ALA A 138 0.17 18.63 -18.62
N GLY A 139 1.22 17.98 -18.11
CA GLY A 139 1.98 18.45 -16.95
C GLY A 139 1.43 18.01 -15.59
N TYR A 140 0.32 17.25 -15.54
CA TYR A 140 -0.15 16.58 -14.33
C TYR A 140 0.33 15.14 -14.27
N SER A 141 0.73 14.70 -13.08
CA SER A 141 1.15 13.32 -12.79
C SER A 141 0.65 12.94 -11.40
N HIS A 142 0.39 11.63 -11.20
CA HIS A 142 0.17 11.06 -9.86
C HIS A 142 1.47 10.76 -9.13
N LEU A 143 2.60 10.77 -9.85
CA LEU A 143 3.94 10.57 -9.32
C LEU A 143 4.68 11.90 -9.14
N PHE A 144 5.70 11.88 -8.30
CA PHE A 144 6.46 13.06 -7.90
C PHE A 144 7.81 13.14 -8.61
N ASP A 145 8.42 14.33 -8.60
CA ASP A 145 9.78 14.58 -9.10
C ASP A 145 10.07 14.14 -10.55
N GLY A 146 9.02 14.09 -11.38
CA GLY A 146 9.14 13.67 -12.78
C GLY A 146 9.23 12.16 -12.98
N MET A 147 9.06 11.38 -11.91
CA MET A 147 9.08 9.93 -11.95
C MET A 147 8.01 9.38 -12.89
N ASP A 148 8.39 8.39 -13.68
CA ASP A 148 7.45 7.63 -14.50
C ASP A 148 7.03 6.30 -13.85
N GLN A 149 6.06 5.63 -14.48
CA GLN A 149 5.56 4.35 -13.98
C GLN A 149 6.64 3.28 -13.85
N THR A 150 7.60 3.24 -14.78
CA THR A 150 8.68 2.24 -14.79
C THR A 150 9.56 2.42 -13.56
N GLU A 151 9.95 3.66 -13.27
CA GLU A 151 10.74 4.01 -12.10
C GLU A 151 9.99 3.70 -10.79
N TYR A 152 8.70 4.06 -10.72
CA TYR A 152 7.86 3.73 -9.57
C TYR A 152 7.80 2.22 -9.30
N LEU A 153 7.50 1.42 -10.33
CA LEU A 153 7.45 -0.04 -10.21
C LEU A 153 8.82 -0.64 -9.87
N GLN A 154 9.90 -0.05 -10.36
CA GLN A 154 11.25 -0.48 -10.01
C GLN A 154 11.57 -0.24 -8.54
N ILE A 155 11.15 0.91 -7.97
CA ILE A 155 11.28 1.18 -6.54
C ILE A 155 10.50 0.14 -5.73
N LEU A 156 9.24 -0.11 -6.09
CA LEU A 156 8.42 -1.14 -5.42
C LEU A 156 9.07 -2.52 -5.50
N ARG A 157 9.57 -2.91 -6.68
CA ARG A 157 10.26 -4.18 -6.89
C ARG A 157 11.51 -4.29 -6.01
N ASN A 158 12.35 -3.25 -5.99
CA ASN A 158 13.58 -3.26 -5.20
C ASN A 158 13.28 -3.35 -3.70
N THR A 159 12.27 -2.63 -3.22
CA THR A 159 11.88 -2.65 -1.80
C THR A 159 11.27 -3.99 -1.41
N ILE A 160 10.32 -4.50 -2.20
CA ILE A 160 9.53 -5.70 -1.88
C ILE A 160 10.31 -6.98 -2.19
N ILE A 161 10.86 -7.12 -3.40
CA ILE A 161 11.57 -8.33 -3.83
C ILE A 161 13.06 -8.24 -3.49
N GLY A 162 13.72 -7.12 -3.79
CA GLY A 162 15.17 -7.00 -3.66
C GLY A 162 15.90 -8.06 -4.48
N ASP A 163 16.85 -8.75 -3.86
CA ASP A 163 17.69 -9.79 -4.50
C ASP A 163 17.09 -11.21 -4.46
N HIS A 164 15.89 -11.37 -3.88
CA HIS A 164 15.24 -12.67 -3.79
C HIS A 164 14.60 -13.10 -5.11
N ALA A 165 14.45 -14.41 -5.29
CA ALA A 165 13.64 -14.95 -6.37
C ALA A 165 12.15 -14.67 -6.11
N PRO A 166 11.35 -14.20 -7.09
CA PRO A 166 9.94 -13.85 -6.86
C PRO A 166 9.08 -14.99 -6.28
N GLU A 167 9.39 -16.25 -6.58
CA GLU A 167 8.74 -17.42 -5.98
C GLU A 167 9.02 -17.60 -4.49
N ASN A 168 10.06 -16.97 -3.95
CA ASN A 168 10.43 -17.02 -2.55
C ASN A 168 9.93 -15.77 -1.77
N VAL A 169 9.27 -14.84 -2.46
CA VAL A 169 8.67 -13.64 -1.87
C VAL A 169 7.15 -13.77 -1.92
N ILE A 170 6.48 -13.52 -0.79
CA ILE A 170 5.01 -13.58 -0.72
C ILE A 170 4.43 -12.25 -0.21
N LEU A 171 3.23 -11.92 -0.67
CA LEU A 171 2.36 -10.95 -0.01
C LEU A 171 1.52 -11.69 1.02
N LEU A 172 1.73 -11.43 2.31
CA LEU A 172 1.07 -12.16 3.39
C LEU A 172 -0.15 -11.39 3.89
N GLU A 173 -1.29 -12.07 3.97
CA GLU A 173 -2.56 -11.49 4.43
C GLU A 173 -3.43 -12.55 5.15
N VAL A 174 -4.48 -12.14 5.85
CA VAL A 174 -5.57 -13.00 6.30
C VAL A 174 -6.64 -13.06 5.21
N GLU A 175 -6.85 -14.25 4.63
CA GLU A 175 -7.89 -14.50 3.62
C GLU A 175 -7.88 -13.44 2.49
N PRO A 176 -6.76 -13.33 1.74
CA PRO A 176 -6.48 -12.20 0.85
C PRO A 176 -7.61 -11.89 -0.15
N GLU A 177 -8.29 -12.90 -0.70
CA GLU A 177 -9.39 -12.71 -1.66
C GLU A 177 -10.64 -12.08 -1.03
N LYS A 178 -10.78 -12.16 0.29
CA LYS A 178 -11.91 -11.57 1.02
C LYS A 178 -11.67 -10.10 1.35
N GLN A 179 -10.44 -9.61 1.28
CA GLN A 179 -10.10 -8.24 1.61
C GLN A 179 -10.80 -7.23 0.69
N THR A 180 -11.19 -6.09 1.27
CA THR A 180 -11.80 -4.97 0.52
C THR A 180 -10.84 -4.42 -0.55
N THR A 181 -9.55 -4.51 -0.27
CA THR A 181 -8.44 -4.03 -1.09
C THR A 181 -7.82 -5.12 -1.97
N ALA A 182 -8.44 -6.29 -2.13
CA ALA A 182 -7.88 -7.44 -2.87
C ALA A 182 -7.42 -7.10 -4.31
N ILE A 183 -8.03 -6.10 -4.95
CA ILE A 183 -7.58 -5.56 -6.25
C ILE A 183 -6.08 -5.21 -6.28
N ASP A 184 -5.54 -4.68 -5.17
CA ASP A 184 -4.13 -4.34 -5.01
C ASP A 184 -3.24 -5.58 -5.03
N PHE A 185 -3.71 -6.70 -4.49
CA PHE A 185 -2.97 -7.96 -4.47
C PHE A 185 -2.91 -8.60 -5.87
N PHE A 186 -4.00 -8.52 -6.64
CA PHE A 186 -4.00 -8.94 -8.04
C PHE A 186 -3.05 -8.07 -8.88
N ALA A 187 -3.06 -6.76 -8.66
CA ALA A 187 -2.13 -5.84 -9.32
C ALA A 187 -0.68 -6.12 -8.94
N CYS A 188 -0.39 -6.32 -7.65
CA CYS A 188 0.92 -6.71 -7.14
C CYS A 188 1.42 -8.00 -7.79
N ARG A 189 0.59 -9.06 -7.84
CA ARG A 189 0.95 -10.33 -8.49
C ARG A 189 1.30 -10.13 -9.96
N GLN A 190 0.51 -9.35 -10.70
CA GLN A 190 0.76 -9.09 -12.12
C GLN A 190 2.05 -8.30 -12.36
N MET A 191 2.34 -7.32 -11.50
CA MET A 191 3.47 -6.40 -11.67
C MET A 191 4.79 -6.99 -11.16
N LEU A 192 4.75 -7.71 -10.03
CA LEU A 192 5.94 -8.21 -9.35
C LEU A 192 6.19 -9.71 -9.52
N GLY A 193 5.16 -10.49 -9.89
CA GLY A 193 5.27 -11.94 -10.09
C GLY A 193 5.24 -12.76 -8.78
N ILE A 194 4.92 -12.12 -7.66
CA ILE A 194 4.81 -12.75 -6.34
C ILE A 194 3.39 -13.25 -6.07
N ASP A 195 3.26 -14.28 -5.23
CA ASP A 195 1.94 -14.77 -4.81
C ASP A 195 1.48 -14.05 -3.54
N PHE A 196 0.20 -13.66 -3.47
CA PHE A 196 -0.45 -13.39 -2.19
C PHE A 196 -0.92 -14.69 -1.54
N VAL A 197 -0.69 -14.84 -0.24
CA VAL A 197 -0.84 -16.09 0.52
C VAL A 197 -1.54 -15.80 1.85
N CYS A 198 -2.48 -16.67 2.24
CA CYS A 198 -3.11 -16.58 3.56
C CYS A 198 -2.13 -17.06 4.65
N VAL A 199 -2.10 -16.41 5.81
CA VAL A 199 -1.28 -16.87 6.96
C VAL A 199 -1.58 -18.31 7.41
N SER A 200 -2.81 -18.80 7.20
CA SER A 200 -3.18 -20.20 7.48
C SER A 200 -2.51 -21.22 6.57
N ASP A 201 -2.06 -20.77 5.39
CA ASP A 201 -1.50 -21.63 4.34
C ASP A 201 0.02 -21.78 4.47
N LEU A 202 0.63 -21.00 5.36
CA LEU A 202 2.05 -21.14 5.69
C LEU A 202 2.29 -22.40 6.51
N LYS A 203 3.41 -23.06 6.20
CA LYS A 203 3.96 -24.23 6.88
C LYS A 203 5.28 -23.87 7.51
N VAL A 204 5.50 -24.36 8.73
CA VAL A 204 6.71 -24.08 9.49
C VAL A 204 7.43 -25.38 9.82
N GLU A 205 8.70 -25.48 9.43
CA GLU A 205 9.57 -26.60 9.80
C GLU A 205 10.83 -26.05 10.47
N GLY A 206 10.86 -26.12 11.80
CA GLY A 206 11.88 -25.43 12.58
C GLY A 206 11.68 -23.91 12.45
N ARG A 207 12.64 -23.21 11.84
CA ARG A 207 12.57 -21.77 11.54
C ARG A 207 12.25 -21.48 10.07
N GLU A 208 12.25 -22.51 9.23
CA GLU A 208 12.00 -22.33 7.80
C GLU A 208 10.49 -22.27 7.53
N VAL A 209 10.09 -21.30 6.72
CA VAL A 209 8.70 -21.06 6.34
C VAL A 209 8.50 -21.50 4.89
N PHE A 210 7.35 -22.14 4.62
CA PHE A 210 7.01 -22.64 3.30
C PHE A 210 5.55 -22.35 2.95
N TYR A 211 5.26 -22.34 1.65
CA TYR A 211 3.91 -22.36 1.12
C TYR A 211 3.83 -23.31 -0.09
N PHE A 212 2.62 -23.61 -0.56
CA PHE A 212 2.44 -24.48 -1.73
C PHE A 212 2.11 -23.66 -2.97
N ARG A 213 3.10 -23.51 -3.86
CA ARG A 213 2.93 -22.91 -5.18
C ARG A 213 2.68 -24.00 -6.21
N ASN A 214 1.49 -24.03 -6.82
CA ASN A 214 1.13 -25.05 -7.83
C ASN A 214 1.35 -26.49 -7.35
N GLY A 215 1.05 -26.77 -6.08
CA GLY A 215 1.25 -28.08 -5.45
C GLY A 215 2.70 -28.40 -5.08
N LYS A 216 3.66 -27.50 -5.35
CA LYS A 216 5.06 -27.65 -4.94
C LYS A 216 5.32 -26.84 -3.67
N LYS A 217 5.86 -27.51 -2.65
CA LYS A 217 6.37 -26.86 -1.44
C LYS A 217 7.52 -25.92 -1.83
N THR A 218 7.35 -24.64 -1.54
CA THR A 218 8.25 -23.55 -1.93
C THR A 218 8.63 -22.76 -0.67
N LYS A 219 9.92 -22.48 -0.51
CA LYS A 219 10.44 -21.77 0.67
C LYS A 219 10.04 -20.30 0.59
N VAL A 220 9.62 -19.72 1.70
CA VAL A 220 9.44 -18.28 1.85
C VAL A 220 10.74 -17.74 2.43
N GLU A 221 11.35 -16.78 1.73
CA GLU A 221 12.55 -16.09 2.17
C GLU A 221 12.26 -14.64 2.55
N LYS A 222 11.22 -14.04 1.97
CA LYS A 222 10.83 -12.66 2.29
C LYS A 222 9.32 -12.49 2.30
N ILE A 223 8.83 -11.75 3.28
CA ILE A 223 7.41 -11.48 3.49
C ILE A 223 7.13 -10.00 3.27
N PHE A 224 6.29 -9.70 2.28
CA PHE A 224 5.62 -8.41 2.14
C PHE A 224 4.35 -8.44 2.99
N ASN A 225 4.42 -7.86 4.19
CA ASN A 225 3.35 -7.99 5.16
C ASN A 225 2.18 -7.06 4.86
N ARG A 226 0.97 -7.61 4.83
CA ARG A 226 -0.30 -6.89 4.79
C ARG A 226 -1.23 -7.26 5.94
N ILE A 227 -0.76 -7.99 6.94
CA ILE A 227 -1.56 -8.30 8.12
C ILE A 227 -1.43 -7.20 9.16
N ILE A 228 -2.57 -6.69 9.62
CA ILE A 228 -2.67 -5.83 10.82
C ILE A 228 -2.77 -6.74 12.05
N PHE A 229 -1.86 -6.54 13.00
CA PHE A 229 -1.74 -7.39 14.18
C PHE A 229 -2.96 -7.39 15.09
N ASP A 230 -3.49 -6.20 15.36
CA ASP A 230 -4.65 -6.03 16.23
C ASP A 230 -5.89 -6.76 15.70
N GLU A 231 -6.01 -6.88 14.37
CA GLU A 231 -7.07 -7.65 13.72
C GLU A 231 -6.81 -9.16 13.83
N LEU A 232 -5.57 -9.59 13.62
CA LEU A 232 -5.17 -10.99 13.67
C LEU A 232 -5.32 -11.61 15.06
N ILE A 233 -5.00 -10.86 16.12
CA ILE A 233 -5.15 -11.32 17.52
C ILE A 233 -6.61 -11.64 17.86
N GLN A 234 -7.56 -11.02 17.17
CA GLN A 234 -9.00 -11.26 17.37
C GLN A 234 -9.52 -12.49 16.59
N ARG A 235 -8.67 -13.16 15.81
CA ARG A 235 -9.03 -14.27 14.91
C ARG A 235 -8.58 -15.63 15.42
N ASP A 236 -9.11 -16.04 16.58
CA ASP A 236 -8.86 -17.36 17.19
C ASP A 236 -9.36 -18.55 16.33
N ASP A 237 -10.17 -18.26 15.31
CA ASP A 237 -10.69 -19.25 14.36
C ASP A 237 -9.64 -19.72 13.33
N ILE A 238 -8.58 -18.94 13.12
CA ILE A 238 -7.57 -19.21 12.09
C ILE A 238 -6.57 -20.25 12.61
N ARG A 239 -6.66 -21.46 12.05
CA ARG A 239 -5.63 -22.49 12.26
C ARG A 239 -4.41 -22.18 11.41
N ARG A 240 -3.26 -22.02 12.06
CA ARG A 240 -1.99 -21.65 11.41
C ARG A 240 -0.80 -22.27 12.12
N GLU A 241 0.28 -22.44 11.37
CA GLU A 241 1.59 -22.87 11.87
C GLU A 241 2.55 -21.69 12.03
N PHE A 242 2.33 -20.60 11.28
CA PHE A 242 3.14 -19.39 11.37
C PHE A 242 2.61 -18.42 12.42
N TYR A 243 3.45 -18.11 13.40
CA TYR A 243 3.22 -17.08 14.42
C TYR A 243 4.32 -16.04 14.35
N PHE A 244 3.94 -14.78 14.21
CA PHE A 244 4.90 -13.69 14.06
C PHE A 244 5.77 -13.45 15.30
N THR A 245 5.30 -13.84 16.48
CA THR A 245 6.06 -13.73 17.74
C THR A 245 7.14 -14.81 17.86
N GLU A 246 7.18 -15.77 16.94
CA GLU A 246 8.23 -16.77 16.83
C GLU A 246 9.29 -16.32 15.83
N GLU A 247 10.53 -16.77 16.03
CA GLU A 247 11.65 -16.43 15.15
C GLU A 247 11.63 -17.32 13.90
N HIS A 248 11.59 -16.70 12.73
CA HIS A 248 11.57 -17.37 11.42
C HIS A 248 12.72 -16.87 10.54
N ASP A 249 13.20 -17.73 9.64
CA ASP A 249 14.26 -17.40 8.68
C ASP A 249 13.67 -16.68 7.44
N VAL A 250 13.10 -15.50 7.68
CA VAL A 250 12.47 -14.65 6.66
C VAL A 250 12.89 -13.19 6.81
N ASP A 251 13.08 -12.51 5.70
CA ASP A 251 13.24 -11.06 5.64
C ASP A 251 11.87 -10.36 5.55
N TRP A 252 11.83 -9.09 5.97
CA TRP A 252 10.60 -8.29 5.95
C TRP A 252 10.65 -7.19 4.90
N ALA A 253 9.62 -7.11 4.07
CA ALA A 253 9.21 -5.87 3.41
C ALA A 253 8.00 -5.32 4.18
N GLY A 254 8.26 -4.34 5.05
CA GLY A 254 7.28 -3.81 6.00
C GLY A 254 7.20 -4.70 7.24
N HIS A 255 8.13 -4.53 8.16
CA HIS A 255 8.13 -5.28 9.42
C HIS A 255 6.91 -4.88 10.27
N PRO A 256 6.21 -5.81 10.95
CA PRO A 256 4.93 -5.52 11.63
C PRO A 256 4.96 -4.53 12.80
N HIS A 257 6.14 -4.08 13.24
CA HIS A 257 6.26 -3.04 14.27
C HIS A 257 6.18 -1.60 13.73
N TRP A 258 6.23 -1.41 12.40
CA TRP A 258 6.16 -0.10 11.74
C TRP A 258 4.74 0.25 11.28
#